data_AF-A0A7Y4KGX2-F1
#
_entry.id   AF-A0A7Y4KGX2-F1
#
_cell.length_a   1.000
_cell.length_b   1.000
_cell.length_c   1.000
_cell.angle_alpha   90.00
_cell.angle_beta   90.00
_cell.angle_gamma   90.00
#
_symmetry.space_group_name_H-M   'P 1'
#
loop_
_entity.id
_entity.type
_entity.pdbx_description
1 polymer ?
#
loop_
_entity_poly.entity_id
_entity_poly.type
_entity_poly.pdbx_seq_one_letter_code
_entity_poly.pdbx_strand_id
1 'polypeptide(L)'
;MTRLKVLVVPREIAGERLDRFLTKHIPGLTPERARALLDAGRVRIRGKKAQATRKLWGGEELTLEAPEPRPSPHASVEGPELPVLYDDAALVIVAKPPDLVVEPEGRAASVVGLLAARCPPFDVEGVAQPGVVHRLDRETSGCLALARTDDAVAALLKAFQEKRVDKRYQTLVLGRPPDTGRLEGPYARDPKDPRRFTTRVPSARRAALTFTVRERFREGALLDIDLDTGRTHQIRVQLSEAGFPVLGDSLYGTEAARKHPAALAVGRQALHAWRLEVPSSATGQVVQVESPLPEDFLRGLTVLRGSA
;
A
#
# COMPACT_ATOMS: atom_id res chain seq x y z
N MET A 1 22.99 -1.19 -15.31
CA MET A 1 24.17 -0.56 -14.64
C MET A 1 24.26 -1.16 -13.26
N THR A 2 25.30 -1.95 -12.98
CA THR A 2 25.47 -2.69 -11.72
C THR A 2 25.67 -1.71 -10.55
N ARG A 3 24.83 -1.77 -9.50
CA ARG A 3 24.97 -0.92 -8.31
C ARG A 3 25.98 -1.54 -7.35
N LEU A 4 26.91 -0.73 -6.84
CA LEU A 4 27.92 -1.15 -5.87
C LEU A 4 27.43 -0.81 -4.46
N LYS A 5 27.12 -1.83 -3.65
CA LYS A 5 26.70 -1.70 -2.25
C LYS A 5 27.88 -2.00 -1.35
N VAL A 6 28.18 -1.09 -0.41
CA VAL A 6 29.22 -1.28 0.61
C VAL A 6 28.54 -1.70 1.91
N LEU A 7 29.01 -2.77 2.52
CA LEU A 7 28.49 -3.36 3.75
C LEU A 7 29.63 -3.53 4.74
N VAL A 8 29.45 -3.06 5.97
CA VAL A 8 30.38 -3.36 7.06
C VAL A 8 29.84 -4.54 7.83
N VAL A 9 30.63 -5.62 7.92
CA VAL A 9 30.31 -6.82 8.69
C VAL A 9 30.27 -6.44 10.18
N PRO A 10 29.15 -6.60 10.91
CA PRO A 10 29.15 -6.36 12.36
C PRO A 10 30.17 -7.24 13.09
N ARG A 11 30.69 -6.81 14.24
CA ARG A 11 31.77 -7.55 14.94
C ARG A 11 31.25 -8.84 15.58
N GLU A 12 29.98 -8.84 15.97
CA GLU A 12 29.25 -9.90 16.64
C GLU A 12 28.99 -11.16 15.79
N ILE A 13 29.19 -11.07 14.46
CA ILE A 13 29.00 -12.19 13.53
C ILE A 13 30.32 -12.83 13.07
N ALA A 14 31.41 -12.58 13.80
CA ALA A 14 32.69 -13.23 13.55
C ALA A 14 32.55 -14.76 13.56
N GLY A 15 33.16 -15.41 12.58
CA GLY A 15 33.09 -16.86 12.37
C GLY A 15 31.94 -17.34 11.47
N GLU A 16 30.98 -16.47 11.12
CA GLU A 16 29.93 -16.80 10.15
C GLU A 16 30.50 -16.92 8.73
N ARG A 17 29.95 -17.82 7.92
CA ARG A 17 30.35 -17.97 6.52
C ARG A 17 29.80 -16.81 5.69
N LEU A 18 30.60 -16.34 4.73
CA LEU A 18 30.25 -15.23 3.86
C LEU A 18 28.95 -15.47 3.10
N ASP A 19 28.73 -16.67 2.54
CA ASP A 19 27.46 -16.99 1.87
C ASP A 19 26.23 -16.85 2.78
N ARG A 20 26.30 -17.39 4.00
CA ARG A 20 25.23 -17.25 5.00
C ARG A 20 25.01 -15.81 5.41
N PHE A 21 26.09 -15.08 5.66
CA PHE A 21 26.03 -13.65 5.98
C PHE A 21 25.27 -12.88 4.90
N LEU A 22 25.64 -13.07 3.63
CA LEU A 22 25.00 -12.39 2.49
C LEU A 22 23.51 -12.71 2.43
N THR A 23 23.12 -13.99 2.52
CA THR A 23 21.70 -14.37 2.49
C THR A 23 20.88 -13.83 3.65
N LYS A 24 21.50 -13.63 4.82
CA LYS A 24 20.83 -13.19 6.04
C LYS A 24 20.70 -11.66 6.12
N HIS A 25 21.69 -10.94 5.59
CA HIS A 25 21.79 -9.48 5.74
C HIS A 25 21.43 -8.71 4.46
N ILE A 26 21.26 -9.41 3.34
CA ILE A 26 20.85 -8.81 2.07
C ILE A 26 19.48 -9.38 1.69
N PRO A 27 18.41 -8.61 1.94
CA PRO A 27 17.06 -8.99 1.52
C PRO A 27 17.00 -9.38 0.03
N GLY A 28 16.17 -10.36 -0.32
CA GLY A 28 16.03 -10.84 -1.70
C GLY A 28 17.18 -11.70 -2.23
N LEU A 29 18.27 -11.90 -1.46
CA LEU A 29 19.41 -12.69 -1.91
C LEU A 29 19.30 -14.16 -1.45
N THR A 30 18.92 -15.05 -2.38
CA THR A 30 18.87 -16.50 -2.11
C THR A 30 20.28 -17.12 -2.00
N PRO A 31 20.43 -18.30 -1.36
CA PRO A 31 21.73 -18.99 -1.27
C PRO A 31 22.38 -19.25 -2.63
N GLU A 32 21.59 -19.66 -3.62
CA GLU A 32 22.06 -19.94 -4.98
C GLU A 32 22.59 -18.66 -5.64
N ARG A 33 21.89 -17.54 -5.44
CA ARG A 33 22.28 -16.23 -6.00
C ARG A 33 23.50 -15.64 -5.29
N ALA A 34 23.58 -15.77 -3.97
CA ALA A 34 24.78 -15.39 -3.21
C ALA A 34 26.01 -16.16 -3.71
N ARG A 35 25.87 -17.47 -3.94
CA ARG A 35 26.93 -18.32 -4.51
C ARG A 35 27.33 -17.85 -5.90
N ALA A 36 26.38 -17.63 -6.80
CA ALA A 36 26.65 -17.15 -8.16
C ALA A 36 27.39 -15.80 -8.18
N LEU A 37 27.04 -14.87 -7.27
CA LEU A 37 27.73 -13.58 -7.13
C LEU A 37 29.17 -13.72 -6.64
N LEU A 38 29.38 -14.61 -5.66
CA LEU A 38 30.71 -14.93 -5.14
C LEU A 38 31.59 -15.57 -6.22
N ASP A 39 31.05 -16.54 -6.96
CA ASP A 39 31.74 -17.23 -8.05
C ASP A 39 32.06 -16.27 -9.21
N ALA A 40 31.13 -15.37 -9.54
CA ALA A 40 31.36 -14.29 -10.51
C ALA A 40 32.32 -13.20 -10.02
N GLY A 41 32.72 -13.22 -8.74
CA GLY A 41 33.60 -12.22 -8.12
C GLY A 41 32.96 -10.84 -7.96
N ARG A 42 31.62 -10.80 -7.91
CA ARG A 42 30.79 -9.60 -7.66
C ARG A 42 30.75 -9.25 -6.17
N VAL A 43 31.19 -10.15 -5.30
CA VAL A 43 31.41 -9.90 -3.88
C VAL A 43 32.91 -9.82 -3.61
N ARG A 44 33.36 -8.72 -3.01
CA ARG A 44 34.76 -8.52 -2.65
C ARG A 44 34.88 -8.05 -1.20
N ILE A 45 35.91 -8.52 -0.51
CA ILE A 45 36.30 -8.03 0.82
C ILE A 45 37.55 -7.19 0.64
N ARG A 46 37.50 -5.90 0.99
CA ARG A 46 38.61 -4.95 0.78
C ARG A 46 39.17 -5.01 -0.65
N GLY A 47 38.28 -5.04 -1.65
CA GLY A 47 38.64 -5.10 -3.07
C GLY A 47 39.13 -6.47 -3.59
N LYS A 48 39.23 -7.51 -2.75
CA LYS A 48 39.65 -8.85 -3.19
C LYS A 48 38.47 -9.83 -3.27
N LYS A 49 38.44 -10.67 -4.30
CA LYS A 49 37.45 -11.77 -4.40
C LYS A 49 37.53 -12.65 -3.14
N ALA A 50 36.37 -13.07 -2.65
CA ALA A 50 36.26 -13.93 -1.48
C ALA A 50 35.48 -15.20 -1.83
N GLN A 51 35.85 -16.32 -1.23
CA GLN A 51 35.11 -17.57 -1.39
C GLN A 51 33.88 -17.60 -0.49
N ALA A 52 32.81 -18.21 -0.97
CA ALA A 52 31.55 -18.37 -0.26
C ALA A 52 31.69 -18.99 1.15
N THR A 53 32.59 -19.96 1.29
CA THR A 53 32.86 -20.69 2.54
C THR A 53 33.80 -19.95 3.49
N ARG A 54 34.35 -18.79 3.09
CA ARG A 54 35.22 -17.98 3.94
C ARG A 54 34.46 -17.56 5.19
N LYS A 55 35.09 -17.75 6.35
CA LYS A 55 34.60 -17.21 7.63
C LYS A 55 34.95 -15.72 7.73
N LEU A 56 33.99 -14.93 8.18
CA LEU A 56 34.16 -13.50 8.42
C LEU A 56 34.84 -13.24 9.76
N TRP A 57 35.61 -12.16 9.85
CA TRP A 57 36.28 -11.73 11.08
C TRP A 57 35.47 -10.72 11.90
N GLY A 58 34.46 -10.10 11.29
CA GLY A 58 33.76 -8.96 11.88
C GLY A 58 34.54 -7.65 11.70
N GLY A 59 33.84 -6.57 11.39
CA GLY A 59 34.41 -5.27 11.03
C GLY A 59 35.03 -5.20 9.62
N GLU A 60 34.89 -6.26 8.81
CA GLU A 60 35.35 -6.27 7.41
C GLU A 60 34.43 -5.42 6.53
N GLU A 61 35.02 -4.72 5.55
CA GLU A 61 34.26 -4.03 4.50
C GLU A 61 34.06 -4.95 3.29
N LEU A 62 32.79 -5.19 2.98
CA LEU A 62 32.30 -5.95 1.84
C LEU A 62 31.78 -4.98 0.78
N THR A 63 32.29 -5.09 -0.43
CA THR A 63 31.67 -4.48 -1.61
C THR A 63 30.94 -5.56 -2.40
N LEU A 64 29.64 -5.37 -2.59
CA LEU A 64 28.79 -6.20 -3.43
C LEU A 64 28.38 -5.41 -4.67
N GLU A 65 28.70 -5.92 -5.85
CA GLU A 65 28.03 -5.53 -7.08
C GLU A 65 26.68 -6.27 -7.14
N ALA A 66 25.61 -5.57 -6.77
CA ALA A 66 24.28 -6.15 -6.70
C ALA A 66 23.84 -6.62 -8.11
N PRO A 67 23.35 -7.87 -8.25
CA PRO A 67 22.84 -8.33 -9.53
C PRO A 67 21.62 -7.51 -9.93
N GLU A 68 21.41 -7.33 -11.24
CA GLU A 68 20.17 -6.71 -11.70
C GLU A 68 18.95 -7.54 -11.24
N PRO A 69 17.85 -6.89 -10.83
CA PRO A 69 16.65 -7.58 -10.37
C PRO A 69 16.05 -8.42 -11.50
N ARG A 70 15.45 -9.56 -11.15
CA ARG A 70 14.77 -10.41 -12.13
C ARG A 70 13.53 -9.66 -12.66
N PRO A 71 13.18 -9.82 -13.95
CA PRO A 71 11.94 -9.25 -14.46
C PRO A 71 10.73 -9.68 -13.62
N SER A 72 9.79 -8.76 -13.40
CA SER A 72 8.53 -9.12 -12.72
C SER A 72 7.73 -10.10 -13.59
N PRO A 73 7.26 -11.23 -13.04
CA PRO A 73 6.37 -12.14 -13.78
C PRO A 73 4.97 -11.54 -13.99
N HIS A 74 4.65 -10.41 -13.35
CA HIS A 74 3.37 -9.74 -13.39
C HIS A 74 3.40 -8.42 -14.17
N ALA A 75 4.54 -8.08 -14.79
CA ALA A 75 4.66 -6.88 -15.60
C ALA A 75 3.58 -6.85 -16.69
N SER A 76 2.79 -5.77 -16.71
CA SER A 76 1.74 -5.56 -17.71
C SER A 76 1.87 -4.16 -18.28
N VAL A 77 1.82 -4.06 -19.61
CA VAL A 77 1.73 -2.77 -20.31
C VAL A 77 0.27 -2.37 -20.56
N GLU A 78 -0.65 -3.34 -20.55
CA GLU A 78 -2.09 -3.12 -20.73
C GLU A 78 -2.76 -2.83 -19.39
N GLY A 79 -3.63 -1.82 -19.39
CA GLY A 79 -4.41 -1.38 -18.23
C GLY A 79 -4.59 0.14 -18.21
N PRO A 80 -5.42 0.67 -17.30
CA PRO A 80 -5.73 2.08 -17.22
C PRO A 80 -4.49 2.94 -16.96
N GLU A 81 -4.63 4.25 -17.14
CA GLU A 81 -3.60 5.19 -16.70
C GLU A 81 -3.44 5.13 -15.17
N LEU A 82 -2.19 5.31 -14.73
CA LEU A 82 -1.83 5.43 -13.32
C LEU A 82 -1.04 6.72 -13.14
N PRO A 83 -1.72 7.86 -12.91
CA PRO A 83 -1.04 9.12 -12.68
C PRO A 83 -0.09 9.01 -11.49
N VAL A 84 1.17 9.36 -11.70
CA VAL A 84 2.18 9.41 -10.66
C VAL A 84 2.06 10.76 -9.95
N LEU A 85 1.73 10.72 -8.66
CA LEU A 85 1.58 11.90 -7.81
C LEU A 85 2.92 12.32 -7.19
N TYR A 86 3.80 11.35 -6.95
CA TYR A 86 5.14 11.59 -6.44
C TYR A 86 6.06 10.42 -6.79
N ASP A 87 7.34 10.72 -7.05
CA ASP A 87 8.35 9.73 -7.40
C ASP A 87 9.73 10.17 -6.90
N ASP A 88 10.34 9.34 -6.04
CA ASP A 88 11.74 9.46 -5.65
C ASP A 88 12.48 8.11 -5.63
N ALA A 89 13.70 8.07 -5.11
CA ALA A 89 14.52 6.86 -5.08
C ALA A 89 14.01 5.76 -4.12
N ALA A 90 13.16 6.10 -3.15
CA ALA A 90 12.63 5.18 -2.14
C ALA A 90 11.18 4.75 -2.43
N LEU A 91 10.33 5.63 -2.95
CA LEU A 91 8.91 5.34 -3.10
C LEU A 91 8.29 6.04 -4.31
N VAL A 92 7.18 5.47 -4.77
CA VAL A 92 6.28 6.06 -5.77
C VAL A 92 4.88 6.14 -5.18
N ILE A 93 4.20 7.26 -5.37
CA ILE A 93 2.78 7.43 -5.00
C ILE A 93 1.99 7.66 -6.27
N VAL A 94 0.90 6.90 -6.44
CA VAL A 94 0.02 6.97 -7.59
C VAL A 94 -1.41 7.31 -7.20
N ALA A 95 -2.16 7.90 -8.13
CA ALA A 95 -3.61 7.98 -8.08
C ALA A 95 -4.20 6.68 -8.65
N LYS A 96 -4.55 5.72 -7.79
CA LYS A 96 -5.16 4.45 -8.23
C LYS A 96 -6.58 4.74 -8.75
N PRO A 97 -6.92 4.36 -10.00
CA PRO A 97 -8.30 4.40 -10.48
C PRO A 97 -9.14 3.33 -9.76
N PRO A 98 -10.48 3.42 -9.78
CA PRO A 98 -11.34 2.30 -9.40
C PRO A 98 -11.20 1.12 -10.38
N ASP A 99 -11.82 -0.02 -10.05
CA ASP A 99 -11.77 -1.26 -10.83
C ASP A 99 -10.36 -1.80 -11.16
N LEU A 100 -9.37 -1.48 -10.30
CA LEU A 100 -8.00 -1.97 -10.46
C LEU A 100 -7.49 -2.54 -9.14
N VAL A 101 -7.06 -3.80 -9.15
CA VAL A 101 -6.46 -4.44 -7.98
C VAL A 101 -5.03 -3.93 -7.75
N VAL A 102 -4.63 -3.85 -6.49
CA VAL A 102 -3.26 -3.43 -6.12
C VAL A 102 -2.26 -4.51 -6.54
N GLU A 103 -2.52 -5.73 -6.07
CA GLU A 103 -1.70 -6.92 -6.31
C GLU A 103 -2.31 -7.78 -7.43
N PRO A 104 -1.48 -8.53 -8.18
CA PRO A 104 -1.93 -9.34 -9.31
C PRO A 104 -2.84 -10.49 -8.88
N GLU A 105 -3.95 -10.64 -9.60
CA GLU A 105 -4.84 -11.81 -9.54
C GLU A 105 -4.75 -12.55 -10.88
N GLY A 106 -3.90 -13.57 -10.95
CA GLY A 106 -3.62 -14.28 -12.20
C GLY A 106 -2.91 -13.38 -13.22
N ARG A 107 -3.50 -13.22 -14.41
CA ARG A 107 -2.96 -12.40 -15.51
C ARG A 107 -3.65 -11.04 -15.68
N ALA A 108 -4.62 -10.70 -14.83
CA ALA A 108 -5.30 -9.42 -14.92
C ALA A 108 -4.35 -8.26 -14.58
N ALA A 109 -4.61 -7.08 -15.14
CA ALA A 109 -3.87 -5.87 -14.82
C ALA A 109 -3.96 -5.54 -13.31
N SER A 110 -2.85 -5.05 -12.75
CA SER A 110 -2.75 -4.64 -11.35
C SER A 110 -1.84 -3.43 -11.23
N VAL A 111 -1.92 -2.68 -10.13
CA VAL A 111 -1.00 -1.56 -9.88
C VAL A 111 0.45 -2.03 -9.89
N VAL A 112 0.74 -3.14 -9.20
CA VAL A 112 2.10 -3.73 -9.17
C VAL A 112 2.58 -4.04 -10.58
N GLY A 113 1.76 -4.72 -11.39
CA GLY A 113 2.12 -5.11 -12.74
C GLY A 113 2.34 -3.93 -13.68
N LEU A 114 1.45 -2.93 -13.62
CA LEU A 114 1.57 -1.72 -14.42
C LEU A 114 2.80 -0.90 -14.03
N LEU A 115 3.07 -0.72 -12.74
CA LEU A 115 4.26 0.02 -12.29
C LEU A 115 5.55 -0.72 -12.60
N ALA A 116 5.61 -2.04 -12.41
CA ALA A 116 6.77 -2.84 -12.78
C ALA A 116 7.19 -2.64 -14.26
N ALA A 117 6.21 -2.45 -15.16
CA ALA A 117 6.46 -2.16 -16.56
C ALA A 117 6.75 -0.68 -16.86
N ARG A 118 6.01 0.25 -16.23
CA ARG A 118 5.95 1.66 -16.63
C ARG A 118 6.85 2.61 -15.82
N CYS A 119 7.22 2.24 -14.59
CA CYS A 119 7.96 3.12 -13.67
C CYS A 119 9.23 2.48 -13.06
N PRO A 120 10.06 1.74 -13.83
CA PRO A 120 11.34 1.24 -13.30
C PRO A 120 12.28 2.40 -12.90
N PRO A 121 13.29 2.16 -12.06
CA PRO A 121 13.71 0.86 -11.53
C PRO A 121 13.00 0.49 -10.20
N PHE A 122 12.80 -0.81 -10.03
CA PHE A 122 12.39 -1.44 -8.78
C PHE A 122 13.36 -2.56 -8.43
N ASP A 123 13.61 -2.79 -7.16
CA ASP A 123 14.39 -3.92 -6.65
C ASP A 123 13.89 -4.32 -5.26
N VAL A 124 12.81 -5.10 -5.25
CA VAL A 124 12.20 -5.63 -4.04
C VAL A 124 12.28 -7.14 -4.10
N GLU A 125 12.90 -7.73 -3.08
CA GLU A 125 13.22 -9.16 -3.01
C GLU A 125 13.97 -9.68 -4.25
N GLY A 126 14.79 -8.82 -4.86
CA GLY A 126 15.54 -9.14 -6.08
C GLY A 126 14.68 -9.28 -7.34
N VAL A 127 13.48 -8.71 -7.36
CA VAL A 127 12.53 -8.65 -8.47
C VAL A 127 12.23 -7.20 -8.86
N ALA A 128 12.12 -6.93 -10.16
CA ALA A 128 11.88 -5.62 -10.73
C ALA A 128 10.40 -5.23 -10.62
N GLN A 129 9.88 -5.15 -9.39
CA GLN A 129 8.50 -4.75 -9.09
C GLN A 129 8.43 -3.96 -7.78
N PRO A 130 7.43 -3.08 -7.64
CA PRO A 130 7.23 -2.33 -6.41
C PRO A 130 6.90 -3.22 -5.21
N GLY A 131 7.32 -2.77 -4.03
CA GLY A 131 6.94 -3.36 -2.75
C GLY A 131 5.62 -2.79 -2.24
N VAL A 132 4.68 -3.66 -1.90
CA VAL A 132 3.35 -3.27 -1.39
C VAL A 132 3.40 -3.17 0.13
N VAL A 133 3.14 -1.98 0.67
CA VAL A 133 3.17 -1.69 2.11
C VAL A 133 1.79 -1.36 2.69
N HIS A 134 0.85 -0.99 1.82
CA HIS A 134 -0.57 -0.86 2.13
C HIS A 134 -1.41 -1.07 0.86
N ARG A 135 -2.73 -1.18 1.02
CA ARG A 135 -3.64 -1.51 -0.07
C ARG A 135 -4.93 -0.70 -0.01
N LEU A 136 -5.50 -0.49 -1.20
CA LEU A 136 -6.88 -0.05 -1.40
C LEU A 136 -7.70 -1.24 -1.93
N ASP A 137 -9.01 -1.25 -1.67
CA ASP A 137 -9.92 -2.20 -2.32
C ASP A 137 -9.96 -1.94 -3.84
N ARG A 138 -10.35 -2.94 -4.64
CA ARG A 138 -10.45 -2.84 -6.12
C ARG A 138 -11.20 -1.58 -6.56
N GLU A 139 -12.39 -1.41 -6.01
CA GLU A 139 -13.30 -0.30 -6.29
C GLU A 139 -12.99 1.00 -5.50
N THR A 140 -11.95 1.02 -4.65
CA THR A 140 -11.55 2.25 -3.95
C THR A 140 -10.47 2.96 -4.76
N SER A 141 -10.66 4.24 -5.06
CA SER A 141 -9.67 5.06 -5.79
C SER A 141 -8.85 5.94 -4.86
N GLY A 142 -7.77 6.54 -5.37
CA GLY A 142 -6.99 7.57 -4.68
C GLY A 142 -5.53 7.21 -4.43
N CYS A 143 -4.90 7.90 -3.49
CA CYS A 143 -3.48 7.82 -3.19
C CYS A 143 -3.06 6.42 -2.72
N LEU A 144 -2.06 5.85 -3.40
CA LEU A 144 -1.45 4.58 -3.05
C LEU A 144 0.08 4.70 -3.17
N ALA A 145 0.78 4.39 -2.09
CA ALA A 145 2.24 4.44 -2.01
C ALA A 145 2.83 3.04 -2.10
N LEU A 146 3.88 2.90 -2.90
CA LEU A 146 4.63 1.67 -3.08
C LEU A 146 6.13 1.93 -2.95
N ALA A 147 6.86 0.97 -2.41
CA ALA A 147 8.30 1.06 -2.19
C ALA A 147 9.09 0.67 -3.44
N ARG A 148 10.22 1.33 -3.66
CA ARG A 148 11.16 1.00 -4.74
C ARG A 148 12.16 -0.08 -4.38
N THR A 149 12.50 -0.21 -3.10
CA THR A 149 13.56 -1.09 -2.60
C THR A 149 13.14 -1.80 -1.32
N ASP A 150 13.83 -2.89 -0.95
CA ASP A 150 13.63 -3.59 0.33
C ASP A 150 13.83 -2.67 1.54
N ASP A 151 14.84 -1.79 1.49
CA ASP A 151 15.10 -0.81 2.56
C ASP A 151 13.91 0.17 2.70
N ALA A 152 13.30 0.58 1.58
CA ALA A 152 12.11 1.41 1.60
C ALA A 152 10.85 0.66 2.05
N VAL A 153 10.70 -0.64 1.71
CA VAL A 153 9.62 -1.49 2.24
C VAL A 153 9.69 -1.52 3.76
N ALA A 154 10.87 -1.83 4.31
CA ALA A 154 11.08 -1.89 5.76
C ALA A 154 10.79 -0.54 6.44
N ALA A 155 11.29 0.56 5.87
CA ALA A 155 11.07 1.91 6.39
C ALA A 155 9.58 2.30 6.40
N LEU A 156 8.86 2.04 5.30
CA LEU A 156 7.44 2.34 5.20
C LEU A 156 6.60 1.46 6.12
N LEU A 157 6.86 0.14 6.18
CA LEU A 157 6.17 -0.77 7.12
C LEU A 157 6.36 -0.32 8.57
N LYS A 158 7.58 0.09 8.94
CA LYS A 158 7.85 0.68 10.25
C LYS A 158 7.04 1.96 10.48
N ALA A 159 6.98 2.86 9.50
CA ALA A 159 6.19 4.08 9.59
C ALA A 159 4.68 3.79 9.78
N PHE A 160 4.13 2.78 9.10
CA PHE A 160 2.75 2.33 9.32
C PHE A 160 2.53 1.76 10.72
N GLN A 161 3.47 0.97 11.25
CA GLN A 161 3.39 0.40 12.59
C GLN A 161 3.46 1.49 13.67
N GLU A 162 4.32 2.49 13.48
CA GLU A 162 4.52 3.62 14.39
C GLU A 162 3.47 4.74 14.21
N LYS A 163 2.46 4.55 13.34
CA LYS A 163 1.43 5.56 13.02
C LYS A 163 2.00 6.91 12.56
N ARG A 164 3.11 6.87 11.82
CA ARG A 164 3.76 8.04 11.19
C ARG A 164 3.25 8.31 9.77
N VAL A 165 2.10 7.76 9.43
CA VAL A 165 1.47 7.88 8.12
C VAL A 165 0.07 8.45 8.34
N ASP A 166 -0.26 9.53 7.64
CA ASP A 166 -1.61 10.08 7.63
C ASP A 166 -2.34 9.66 6.35
N LYS A 167 -3.55 9.14 6.50
CA LYS A 167 -4.41 8.70 5.39
C LYS A 167 -5.79 9.29 5.56
N ARG A 168 -6.17 10.16 4.63
CA ARG A 168 -7.49 10.79 4.62
C ARG A 168 -8.32 10.23 3.48
N TYR A 169 -9.57 9.91 3.80
CA TYR A 169 -10.54 9.43 2.82
C TYR A 169 -11.75 10.36 2.76
N GLN A 170 -12.37 10.41 1.60
CA GLN A 170 -13.68 11.01 1.39
C GLN A 170 -14.67 9.94 1.01
N THR A 171 -15.88 10.04 1.57
CA THR A 171 -16.95 9.10 1.27
C THR A 171 -18.32 9.75 1.29
N LEU A 172 -19.21 9.28 0.40
CA LEU A 172 -20.61 9.65 0.41
C LEU A 172 -21.40 8.57 1.15
N VAL A 173 -22.18 8.97 2.14
CA VAL A 173 -23.01 8.05 2.94
C VAL A 173 -24.49 8.38 2.80
N LEU A 174 -25.33 7.37 2.96
CA LEU A 174 -26.76 7.56 3.16
C LEU A 174 -27.04 7.98 4.62
N GLY A 175 -27.96 8.91 4.81
CA GLY A 175 -28.42 9.36 6.12
C GLY A 175 -27.72 10.62 6.63
N ARG A 176 -27.97 10.94 7.90
CA ARG A 176 -27.52 12.18 8.56
C ARG A 176 -26.66 11.86 9.78
N PRO A 177 -25.36 11.60 9.60
CA PRO A 177 -24.45 11.38 10.73
C PRO A 177 -24.27 12.67 11.57
N PRO A 178 -23.85 12.55 12.85
CA PRO A 178 -23.43 13.71 13.63
C PRO A 178 -22.25 14.42 12.96
N ASP A 179 -21.98 15.69 13.32
CA ASP A 179 -20.92 16.48 12.66
C ASP A 179 -19.53 15.86 12.79
N THR A 180 -19.28 15.16 13.90
CA THR A 180 -18.07 14.36 14.12
C THR A 180 -18.44 13.05 14.81
N GLY A 181 -17.67 11.99 14.56
CA GLY A 181 -17.84 10.73 15.28
C GLY A 181 -16.59 9.87 15.26
N ARG A 182 -16.42 9.05 16.30
CA ARG A 182 -15.35 8.06 16.40
C ARG A 182 -15.96 6.67 16.46
N LEU A 183 -15.57 5.80 15.54
CA LEU A 183 -16.02 4.42 15.46
C LEU A 183 -14.85 3.51 15.83
N GLU A 184 -14.97 2.80 16.94
CA GLU A 184 -13.97 1.85 17.40
C GLU A 184 -14.63 0.57 17.89
N GLY A 185 -14.04 -0.57 17.54
CA GLY A 185 -14.54 -1.87 18.01
C GLY A 185 -13.59 -3.02 17.69
N PRO A 186 -13.95 -4.24 18.14
CA PRO A 186 -13.31 -5.45 17.65
C PRO A 186 -13.52 -5.56 16.13
N TYR A 187 -12.68 -6.34 15.45
CA TYR A 187 -12.74 -6.49 14.01
C TYR A 187 -12.37 -7.91 13.61
N ALA A 188 -13.30 -8.61 12.95
CA ALA A 188 -13.06 -9.95 12.43
C ALA A 188 -13.90 -10.20 11.19
N ARG A 189 -13.63 -11.34 10.54
CA ARG A 189 -14.43 -11.84 9.43
C ARG A 189 -15.81 -12.22 9.95
N ASP A 190 -16.85 -11.95 9.16
CA ASP A 190 -18.22 -12.30 9.50
C ASP A 190 -18.39 -13.84 9.45
N PRO A 191 -18.84 -14.48 10.54
CA PRO A 191 -19.08 -15.93 10.57
C PRO A 191 -20.14 -16.41 9.57
N LYS A 192 -21.03 -15.53 9.11
CA LYS A 192 -22.16 -15.87 8.23
C LYS A 192 -21.86 -15.67 6.74
N ASP A 193 -20.99 -14.71 6.41
CA ASP A 193 -20.55 -14.45 5.03
C ASP A 193 -19.04 -14.23 4.99
N PRO A 194 -18.25 -15.18 4.46
CA PRO A 194 -16.80 -15.06 4.43
C PRO A 194 -16.31 -13.84 3.63
N ARG A 195 -17.12 -13.24 2.75
CA ARG A 195 -16.71 -12.03 2.02
C ARG A 195 -16.76 -10.78 2.90
N ARG A 196 -17.47 -10.82 4.03
CA ARG A 196 -17.73 -9.69 4.92
C ARG A 196 -16.82 -9.70 6.15
N PHE A 197 -16.65 -8.52 6.71
CA PHE A 197 -16.10 -8.28 8.04
C PHE A 197 -17.14 -7.58 8.90
N THR A 198 -16.98 -7.65 10.23
CA THR A 198 -17.91 -7.08 11.20
C THR A 198 -17.19 -6.63 12.46
N THR A 199 -17.75 -5.64 13.16
CA THR A 199 -17.36 -5.26 14.53
C THR A 199 -18.21 -5.90 15.62
N ARG A 200 -19.18 -6.74 15.25
CA ARG A 200 -20.20 -7.31 16.15
C ARG A 200 -19.84 -8.67 16.72
N VAL A 201 -18.57 -9.06 16.63
CA VAL A 201 -18.06 -10.32 17.18
C VAL A 201 -16.79 -10.08 18.01
N PRO A 202 -16.54 -10.87 19.07
CA PRO A 202 -15.31 -10.78 19.83
C PRO A 202 -14.07 -11.00 18.96
N SER A 203 -13.06 -10.13 19.11
CA SER A 203 -11.78 -10.23 18.41
C SER A 203 -10.70 -9.44 19.15
N ALA A 204 -9.48 -10.00 19.22
CA ALA A 204 -8.32 -9.26 19.70
C ALA A 204 -7.86 -8.18 18.70
N ARG A 205 -8.21 -8.32 17.42
CA ARG A 205 -7.94 -7.30 16.41
C ARG A 205 -8.96 -6.19 16.56
N ARG A 206 -8.49 -4.94 16.64
CA ARG A 206 -9.35 -3.74 16.69
C ARG A 206 -9.28 -2.96 15.38
N ALA A 207 -10.37 -2.23 15.13
CA ALA A 207 -10.47 -1.22 14.09
C ALA A 207 -10.96 0.09 14.70
N ALA A 208 -10.34 1.21 14.30
CA ALA A 208 -10.70 2.53 14.76
C ALA A 208 -10.59 3.55 13.61
N LEU A 209 -11.60 4.42 13.50
CA LEU A 209 -11.62 5.57 12.60
C LEU A 209 -12.34 6.75 13.25
N THR A 210 -12.03 7.95 12.79
CA THR A 210 -12.77 9.17 13.11
C THR A 210 -13.32 9.75 11.80
N PHE A 211 -14.50 10.34 11.84
CA PHE A 211 -15.08 11.05 10.70
C PHE A 211 -15.54 12.45 11.09
N THR A 212 -15.55 13.35 10.11
CA THR A 212 -16.15 14.69 10.19
C THR A 212 -17.05 14.90 8.98
N VAL A 213 -18.23 15.49 9.18
CA VAL A 213 -19.14 15.88 8.10
C VAL A 213 -18.57 17.11 7.41
N ARG A 214 -18.21 16.96 6.14
CA ARG A 214 -17.72 18.04 5.29
C ARG A 214 -18.87 18.81 4.64
N GLU A 215 -19.91 18.09 4.21
CA GLU A 215 -21.10 18.66 3.59
C GLU A 215 -22.31 17.78 3.90
N ARG A 216 -23.45 18.41 4.19
CA ARG A 216 -24.69 17.73 4.55
C ARG A 216 -25.73 17.95 3.47
N PHE A 217 -26.41 16.87 3.09
CA PHE A 217 -27.49 16.87 2.10
C PHE A 217 -28.80 16.40 2.72
N ARG A 218 -29.89 16.47 1.97
CA ARG A 218 -31.21 16.02 2.42
C ARG A 218 -31.21 14.56 2.89
N GLU A 219 -30.61 13.68 2.09
CA GLU A 219 -30.64 12.22 2.28
C GLU A 219 -29.26 11.59 2.49
N GLY A 220 -28.19 12.39 2.57
CA GLY A 220 -26.82 11.90 2.71
C GLY A 220 -25.85 12.93 3.23
N ALA A 221 -24.58 12.53 3.32
CA ALA A 221 -23.49 13.42 3.70
C ALA A 221 -22.19 13.06 2.97
N LEU A 222 -21.34 14.06 2.75
CA LEU A 222 -19.93 13.88 2.41
C LEU A 222 -19.13 13.90 3.71
N LEU A 223 -18.37 12.83 3.95
CA LEU A 223 -17.53 12.69 5.14
C LEU A 223 -16.05 12.75 4.76
N ASP A 224 -15.27 13.47 5.57
CA ASP A 224 -13.83 13.29 5.67
C ASP A 224 -13.55 12.23 6.77
N ILE A 225 -12.73 11.22 6.44
CA ILE A 225 -12.39 10.08 7.30
C ILE A 225 -10.89 10.09 7.61
N ASP A 226 -10.57 9.87 8.88
CA ASP A 226 -9.24 9.62 9.43
C ASP A 226 -9.13 8.18 9.95
N LEU A 227 -8.07 7.48 9.59
CA LEU A 227 -7.85 6.07 9.94
C LEU A 227 -6.76 5.89 10.99
N ASP A 228 -7.14 5.55 12.22
CA ASP A 228 -6.21 5.05 13.24
C ASP A 228 -5.66 3.65 12.89
N THR A 229 -6.43 2.87 12.15
CA THR A 229 -6.09 1.52 11.68
C THR A 229 -6.50 1.32 10.21
N GLY A 230 -5.85 0.40 9.50
CA GLY A 230 -6.19 0.07 8.10
C GLY A 230 -6.58 -1.39 7.91
N ARG A 231 -7.76 -1.81 8.40
CA ARG A 231 -8.29 -3.17 8.17
C ARG A 231 -9.00 -3.27 6.82
N THR A 232 -9.05 -4.48 6.25
CA THR A 232 -9.82 -4.77 5.02
C THR A 232 -11.25 -4.32 5.16
N HIS A 233 -11.78 -3.53 4.22
CA HIS A 233 -13.16 -3.00 4.24
C HIS A 233 -13.51 -2.13 5.48
N GLN A 234 -12.54 -1.64 6.24
CA GLN A 234 -12.79 -1.01 7.55
C GLN A 234 -13.85 0.10 7.52
N ILE A 235 -13.64 1.13 6.68
CA ILE A 235 -14.53 2.29 6.57
C ILE A 235 -15.96 1.84 6.25
N ARG A 236 -16.07 0.95 5.26
CA ARG A 236 -17.33 0.43 4.73
C ARG A 236 -18.14 -0.33 5.79
N VAL A 237 -17.47 -1.18 6.57
CA VAL A 237 -18.09 -1.94 7.66
C VAL A 237 -18.54 -1.02 8.78
N GLN A 238 -17.63 -0.20 9.30
CA GLN A 238 -17.90 0.60 10.49
C GLN A 238 -19.02 1.62 10.24
N LEU A 239 -18.99 2.30 9.09
CA LEU A 239 -20.05 3.26 8.71
C LEU A 239 -21.40 2.56 8.49
N SER A 240 -21.43 1.40 7.83
CA SER A 240 -22.66 0.62 7.66
C SER A 240 -23.24 0.16 9.00
N GLU A 241 -22.41 -0.38 9.90
CA GLU A 241 -22.86 -0.85 11.21
C GLU A 241 -23.29 0.29 12.15
N ALA A 242 -22.76 1.49 11.94
CA ALA A 242 -23.18 2.73 12.61
C ALA A 242 -24.47 3.35 12.02
N GLY A 243 -25.04 2.76 10.96
CA GLY A 243 -26.27 3.24 10.32
C GLY A 243 -26.08 4.26 9.20
N PHE A 244 -24.84 4.51 8.77
CA PHE A 244 -24.50 5.46 7.71
C PHE A 244 -23.78 4.74 6.55
N PRO A 245 -24.43 3.76 5.88
CA PRO A 245 -23.77 2.97 4.85
C PRO A 245 -23.23 3.85 3.71
N VAL A 246 -22.05 3.49 3.21
CA VAL A 246 -21.44 4.11 2.03
C VAL A 246 -22.34 3.90 0.82
N LEU A 247 -22.64 4.97 0.10
CA LEU A 247 -23.43 4.92 -1.13
C LEU A 247 -22.71 4.07 -2.19
N GLY A 248 -23.48 3.22 -2.88
CA GLY A 248 -22.96 2.34 -3.93
C GLY A 248 -22.16 1.14 -3.43
N ASP A 249 -22.04 0.94 -2.11
CA ASP A 249 -21.40 -0.25 -1.57
C ASP A 249 -22.28 -1.49 -1.78
N SER A 250 -21.87 -2.35 -2.72
CA SER A 250 -22.60 -3.57 -3.07
C SER A 250 -22.66 -4.60 -1.95
N LEU A 251 -21.67 -4.60 -1.05
CA LEU A 251 -21.48 -5.61 -0.02
C LEU A 251 -22.09 -5.18 1.32
N TYR A 252 -21.81 -3.96 1.78
CA TYR A 252 -22.25 -3.48 3.09
C TYR A 252 -23.39 -2.47 3.02
N GLY A 253 -23.76 -1.98 1.83
CA GLY A 253 -24.87 -1.05 1.65
C GLY A 253 -26.23 -1.70 1.85
N THR A 254 -27.16 -0.95 2.43
CA THR A 254 -28.58 -1.29 2.43
C THR A 254 -29.15 -1.20 1.01
N GLU A 255 -30.34 -1.75 0.78
CA GLU A 255 -31.00 -1.59 -0.53
C GLU A 255 -31.18 -0.12 -0.91
N ALA A 256 -31.61 0.72 0.03
CA ALA A 256 -31.71 2.17 -0.17
C ALA A 256 -30.35 2.80 -0.54
N ALA A 257 -29.27 2.45 0.16
CA ALA A 257 -27.94 3.01 -0.11
C ALA A 257 -27.37 2.56 -1.47
N ARG A 258 -27.76 1.38 -1.95
CA ARG A 258 -27.33 0.86 -3.27
C ARG A 258 -28.15 1.42 -4.43
N LYS A 259 -29.45 1.65 -4.22
CA LYS A 259 -30.38 2.14 -5.25
C LYS A 259 -30.52 3.67 -5.29
N HIS A 260 -29.94 4.39 -4.33
CA HIS A 260 -29.97 5.85 -4.29
C HIS A 260 -29.43 6.44 -5.61
N PRO A 261 -30.05 7.49 -6.19
CA PRO A 261 -29.59 8.07 -7.46
C PRO A 261 -28.10 8.44 -7.49
N ALA A 262 -27.58 9.01 -6.39
CA ALA A 262 -26.16 9.30 -6.26
C ALA A 262 -25.27 8.04 -6.23
N ALA A 263 -25.76 6.93 -5.67
CA ALA A 263 -25.04 5.66 -5.72
C ALA A 263 -24.94 5.11 -7.15
N LEU A 264 -26.03 5.22 -7.92
CA LEU A 264 -26.06 4.82 -9.32
C LEU A 264 -25.14 5.70 -10.18
N ALA A 265 -25.04 6.99 -9.88
CA ALA A 265 -24.15 7.92 -10.58
C ALA A 265 -22.65 7.63 -10.35
N VAL A 266 -22.31 7.11 -9.16
CA VAL A 266 -20.94 6.67 -8.82
C VAL A 266 -20.67 5.26 -9.37
N GLY A 267 -21.63 4.34 -9.29
CA GLY A 267 -21.52 2.98 -9.85
C GLY A 267 -20.71 1.97 -9.04
N ARG A 268 -20.11 2.40 -7.91
CA ARG A 268 -19.28 1.61 -6.99
C ARG A 268 -19.38 2.19 -5.58
N GLN A 269 -18.66 1.64 -4.59
CA GLN A 269 -18.60 2.33 -3.29
C GLN A 269 -18.02 3.74 -3.46
N ALA A 270 -18.76 4.74 -2.98
CA ALA A 270 -18.32 6.13 -2.98
C ALA A 270 -17.26 6.34 -1.90
N LEU A 271 -16.04 5.84 -2.16
CA LEU A 271 -14.89 5.91 -1.27
C LEU A 271 -13.64 6.28 -2.08
N HIS A 272 -12.91 7.27 -1.58
CA HIS A 272 -11.73 7.83 -2.24
C HIS A 272 -10.65 8.19 -1.22
N ALA A 273 -9.43 7.68 -1.38
CA ALA A 273 -8.26 8.01 -0.56
C ALA A 273 -7.62 9.32 -1.08
N TRP A 274 -8.17 10.46 -0.69
CA TRP A 274 -7.86 11.75 -1.32
C TRP A 274 -6.51 12.34 -0.88
N ARG A 275 -5.99 12.01 0.31
CA ARG A 275 -4.70 12.53 0.78
C ARG A 275 -3.89 11.46 1.51
N LEU A 276 -2.58 11.51 1.29
CA LEU A 276 -1.60 10.62 1.91
C LEU A 276 -0.36 11.40 2.33
N GLU A 277 0.09 11.17 3.57
CA GLU A 277 1.37 11.65 4.08
C GLU A 277 2.24 10.47 4.52
N VAL A 278 3.42 10.34 3.94
CA VAL A 278 4.36 9.25 4.24
C VAL A 278 5.79 9.78 4.33
N PRO A 279 6.62 9.28 5.27
CA PRO A 279 8.04 9.62 5.29
C PRO A 279 8.77 8.93 4.14
N SER A 280 9.62 9.66 3.43
CA SER A 280 10.56 9.09 2.46
C SER A 280 11.90 8.78 3.11
N SER A 281 12.38 7.55 2.98
CA SER A 281 13.73 7.17 3.44
C SER A 281 14.83 7.70 2.52
N ALA A 282 14.52 8.11 1.30
CA ALA A 282 15.49 8.70 0.38
C ALA A 282 15.78 10.16 0.72
N THR A 283 14.75 10.94 1.04
CA THR A 283 14.89 12.39 1.29
C THR A 283 14.92 12.73 2.79
N GLY A 284 14.44 11.83 3.65
CA GLY A 284 14.25 12.10 5.08
C GLY A 284 13.06 13.02 5.39
N GLN A 285 12.34 13.48 4.37
CA GLN A 285 11.19 14.39 4.50
C GLN A 285 9.87 13.63 4.52
N VAL A 286 8.81 14.29 5.02
CA VAL A 286 7.44 13.81 4.87
C VAL A 286 6.92 14.27 3.50
N VAL A 287 6.53 13.30 2.69
CA VAL A 287 5.89 13.52 1.39
C VAL A 287 4.39 13.60 1.62
N GLN A 288 3.77 14.69 1.17
CA GLN A 288 2.32 14.89 1.18
C GLN A 288 1.84 14.97 -0.26
N VAL A 289 0.85 14.15 -0.61
CA VAL A 289 0.18 14.23 -1.91
C VAL A 289 -1.33 14.23 -1.75
N GLU A 290 -2.01 14.79 -2.74
CA GLU A 290 -3.45 14.77 -2.86
C GLU A 290 -3.85 14.20 -4.23
N SER A 291 -4.87 13.35 -4.23
CA SER A 291 -5.51 12.85 -5.45
C SER A 291 -6.82 13.62 -5.63
N PRO A 292 -7.08 14.20 -6.81
CA PRO A 292 -8.36 14.84 -7.07
C PRO A 292 -9.49 13.81 -7.03
N LEU A 293 -10.68 14.27 -6.65
CA LEU A 293 -11.87 13.44 -6.68
C LEU A 293 -12.15 12.96 -8.12
N PRO A 294 -12.35 11.66 -8.33
CA PRO A 294 -12.65 11.13 -9.65
C PRO A 294 -14.03 11.58 -10.13
N GLU A 295 -14.22 11.62 -11.45
CA GLU A 295 -15.44 12.13 -12.08
C GLU A 295 -16.70 11.40 -11.61
N ASP A 296 -16.63 10.09 -11.37
CA ASP A 296 -17.73 9.30 -10.85
C ASP A 296 -18.21 9.78 -9.47
N PHE A 297 -17.28 10.09 -8.59
CA PHE A 297 -17.55 10.64 -7.27
C PHE A 297 -18.15 12.05 -7.37
N LEU A 298 -17.64 12.88 -8.27
CA LEU A 298 -18.17 14.23 -8.53
C LEU A 298 -19.61 14.19 -9.09
N ARG A 299 -19.94 13.20 -9.94
CA ARG A 299 -21.33 12.97 -10.37
C ARG A 299 -22.25 12.64 -9.20
N GLY A 300 -21.82 11.74 -8.30
CA GLY A 300 -22.55 11.42 -7.07
C GLY A 300 -22.81 12.65 -6.19
N LEU A 301 -21.78 13.49 -6.00
CA LEU A 301 -21.91 14.76 -5.28
C LEU A 301 -22.91 15.71 -5.93
N THR A 302 -22.87 15.83 -7.26
CA THR A 302 -23.79 16.69 -8.02
C THR A 302 -25.24 16.26 -7.80
N VAL A 303 -25.52 14.96 -7.80
CA VAL A 303 -26.87 14.43 -7.53
C VAL A 303 -27.35 14.75 -6.12
N LEU A 304 -26.47 14.62 -5.11
CA LEU A 304 -26.81 14.95 -3.73
C LEU A 304 -27.07 16.45 -3.53
N ARG A 305 -26.28 17.31 -4.18
CA ARG A 305 -26.46 18.77 -4.16
C ARG A 305 -27.72 19.24 -4.89
N GLY A 306 -28.06 18.60 -6.00
CA GLY A 306 -29.29 18.91 -6.77
C GLY A 306 -30.57 18.43 -6.10
N SER A 307 -30.46 17.58 -5.07
CA SER A 307 -31.57 17.08 -4.26
C SER A 307 -31.72 17.85 -2.93
N ALA A 308 -30.91 18.90 -2.71
CA ALA A 308 -30.87 19.74 -1.52
C ALA A 308 -32.07 20.67 -1.42
#